data_AF-S4PZE9-F1
#
_entry.id   AF-S4PZE9-F1
#
_cell.length_a   1.000
_cell.length_b   1.000
_cell.length_c   1.000
_cell.angle_alpha   90.00
_cell.angle_beta   90.00
_cell.angle_gamma   90.00
#
_symmetry.space_group_name_H-M   'P 1'
#
loop_
_entity.id
_entity.type
_entity.pdbx_description
1 polymer ?
#
loop_
_entity_poly.entity_id
_entity_poly.type
_entity_poly.pdbx_seq_one_letter_code
_entity_poly.pdbx_strand_id
1 'polypeptide(L)'
;KDLKRPRAIVVHPNKGYIFFSEWDRPANISRANTDGSGLLVFENVTLGWPNGLSIDFDENRVYWCDALLDHVQHAKLDGTDVKTVNSR
;
A
#
# COMPACT_ATOMS: atom_id res chain seq x y z
N LYS A 1 -16.61 -5.09 -4.58
CA LYS A 1 -16.63 -5.18 -3.10
C LYS A 1 -16.30 -3.80 -2.60
N ASP A 2 -17.16 -3.20 -1.79
CA ASP A 2 -16.93 -1.82 -1.33
C ASP A 2 -15.87 -1.80 -0.24
N LEU A 3 -15.05 -0.73 -0.22
CA LEU A 3 -14.09 -0.50 0.85
C LEU A 3 -14.86 -0.13 2.11
N LYS A 4 -14.58 -0.83 3.22
CA LYS A 4 -15.31 -0.55 4.46
C LYS A 4 -14.67 0.58 5.26
N ARG A 5 -13.33 0.61 5.25
CA ARG A 5 -12.54 1.54 6.08
C ARG A 5 -11.30 2.05 5.32
N PRO A 6 -11.49 2.74 4.18
CA PRO A 6 -10.37 3.35 3.45
C PRO A 6 -9.68 4.40 4.32
N ARG A 7 -8.35 4.55 4.20
CA ARG A 7 -7.60 5.51 5.00
C ARG A 7 -6.64 6.36 4.18
N ALA A 8 -5.61 5.77 3.59
CA ALA A 8 -4.64 6.51 2.79
C ALA A 8 -4.78 6.18 1.30
N ILE A 9 -4.39 7.13 0.44
CA ILE A 9 -4.35 6.98 -1.01
C ILE A 9 -3.14 7.75 -1.56
N VAL A 10 -2.48 7.20 -2.57
CA VAL A 10 -1.36 7.84 -3.28
C VAL A 10 -1.35 7.40 -4.74
N VAL A 11 -0.87 8.26 -5.64
CA VAL A 11 -0.89 8.04 -7.10
C VAL A 11 0.54 7.96 -7.63
N HIS A 12 0.79 7.00 -8.53
CA HIS A 12 1.99 6.96 -9.38
C HIS A 12 1.60 7.42 -10.79
N PRO A 13 1.65 8.73 -11.10
CA PRO A 13 1.10 9.26 -12.35
C PRO A 13 1.86 8.76 -13.58
N ASN A 14 3.18 8.53 -13.46
CA ASN A 14 4.00 8.06 -14.57
C ASN A 14 3.70 6.61 -14.96
N LYS A 15 3.12 5.82 -14.04
CA LYS A 15 2.72 4.43 -14.27
C LYS A 15 1.20 4.25 -14.41
N GLY A 16 0.42 5.30 -14.15
CA GLY A 16 -1.04 5.23 -14.17
C GLY A 16 -1.62 4.36 -13.06
N TYR A 17 -1.00 4.34 -11.86
CA TYR A 17 -1.48 3.54 -10.73
C TYR A 17 -1.96 4.40 -9.57
N ILE A 18 -2.94 3.87 -8.84
CA ILE A 18 -3.42 4.36 -7.55
C ILE A 18 -3.20 3.27 -6.52
N PHE A 19 -2.65 3.62 -5.37
CA PHE A 19 -2.52 2.75 -4.20
C PHE A 19 -3.38 3.29 -3.09
N PHE A 20 -4.09 2.41 -2.38
CA PHE A 20 -4.92 2.80 -1.25
C PHE A 20 -4.90 1.73 -0.17
N SER A 21 -5.09 2.17 1.07
CA SER A 21 -5.15 1.28 2.24
C SER A 21 -6.56 1.19 2.81
N GLU A 22 -6.93 0.01 3.29
CA GLU A 22 -8.05 -0.17 4.20
C GLU A 22 -7.66 -0.99 5.43
N TRP A 23 -8.35 -0.74 6.53
CA TRP A 23 -8.03 -1.37 7.83
C TRP A 23 -9.22 -2.14 8.43
N ASP A 24 -10.28 -2.39 7.65
CA ASP A 24 -11.24 -3.43 8.01
C ASP A 24 -10.58 -4.80 7.87
N ARG A 25 -10.92 -5.78 8.72
CA ARG A 25 -10.19 -7.06 8.74
C ARG A 25 -10.69 -8.01 7.63
N PRO A 26 -9.78 -8.63 6.84
CA PRO A 26 -8.32 -8.44 6.84
C PRO A 26 -7.93 -7.09 6.20
N ALA A 27 -7.05 -6.36 6.88
CA ALA A 27 -6.52 -5.09 6.39
C ALA A 27 -5.70 -5.34 5.11
N ASN A 28 -5.73 -4.40 4.17
CA ASN A 28 -4.99 -4.54 2.93
C ASN A 28 -4.46 -3.20 2.41
N ILE A 29 -3.45 -3.32 1.56
CA ILE A 29 -3.04 -2.28 0.62
C ILE A 29 -3.36 -2.85 -0.76
N SER A 30 -4.00 -2.03 -1.58
CA SER A 30 -4.41 -2.42 -2.92
C SER A 30 -3.93 -1.39 -3.93
N ARG A 31 -3.71 -1.84 -5.16
CA ARG A 31 -3.38 -1.03 -6.32
C ARG A 31 -4.47 -1.17 -7.36
N ALA A 32 -4.83 -0.09 -8.04
CA ALA A 32 -5.62 -0.13 -9.27
C ALA A 32 -4.98 0.79 -10.33
N ASN A 33 -5.40 0.67 -11.58
CA ASN A 33 -5.14 1.68 -12.59
C ASN A 33 -5.89 2.98 -12.24
N THR A 34 -5.44 4.12 -12.76
CA THR A 34 -6.08 5.42 -12.51
C THR A 34 -7.50 5.53 -13.07
N ASP A 35 -7.89 4.64 -13.98
CA ASP A 35 -9.26 4.50 -14.48
C ASP A 35 -10.14 3.57 -13.61
N GLY A 36 -9.59 3.03 -12.51
CA GLY A 36 -10.25 2.11 -11.59
C GLY A 36 -10.21 0.63 -12.00
N SER A 37 -9.62 0.30 -13.16
CA SER A 37 -9.45 -1.09 -13.60
C SER A 37 -8.23 -1.76 -12.95
N GLY A 38 -8.02 -3.06 -13.19
CA GLY A 38 -6.76 -3.73 -12.84
C GLY A 38 -6.45 -3.80 -11.34
N LEU A 39 -7.49 -3.98 -10.51
CA LEU A 39 -7.35 -4.13 -9.06
C LEU A 39 -6.40 -5.29 -8.73
N LEU A 40 -5.38 -4.99 -7.93
CA LEU A 40 -4.41 -5.92 -7.37
C LEU A 40 -4.36 -5.69 -5.86
N VAL A 41 -4.58 -6.75 -5.09
CA VAL A 41 -4.45 -6.72 -3.62
C VAL A 41 -3.07 -7.25 -3.26
N PHE A 42 -2.38 -6.57 -2.34
CA PHE A 42 -1.06 -7.03 -1.90
C PHE A 42 -1.23 -8.28 -1.03
N GLU A 43 -0.65 -9.40 -1.48
CA GLU A 43 -0.74 -10.68 -0.78
C GLU A 43 0.39 -10.87 0.24
N ASN A 44 0.13 -11.68 1.27
CA ASN A 44 1.13 -12.04 2.30
C ASN A 44 1.73 -10.85 3.07
N VAL A 45 1.02 -9.72 3.13
CA VAL A 45 1.39 -8.57 3.96
C VAL A 45 0.58 -8.60 5.24
N THR A 46 1.26 -8.60 6.39
CA THR A 46 0.58 -8.49 7.69
C THR A 46 0.35 -7.03 8.00
N LEU A 47 -0.93 -6.63 8.03
CA LEU A 47 -1.35 -5.24 8.25
C LEU A 47 -2.30 -5.16 9.44
N GLY A 48 -2.07 -4.13 10.26
CA GLY A 48 -2.93 -3.68 11.33
C GLY A 48 -3.64 -2.40 10.92
N TRP A 49 -2.97 -1.26 11.09
CA TRP A 49 -3.50 0.07 10.77
C TRP A 49 -2.59 0.80 9.77
N PRO A 50 -2.68 0.47 8.46
CA PRO A 50 -1.93 1.15 7.41
C PRO A 50 -2.44 2.58 7.20
N ASN A 51 -1.84 3.52 7.93
CA ASN A 51 -2.37 4.87 8.08
C ASN A 51 -1.82 5.89 7.09
N GLY A 52 -0.60 5.67 6.61
CA GLY A 52 0.06 6.53 5.64
C GLY A 52 0.60 5.70 4.49
N LEU A 53 0.57 6.29 3.30
CA LEU A 53 1.18 5.76 2.08
C LEU A 53 2.05 6.83 1.44
N SER A 54 3.18 6.43 0.87
CA SER A 54 4.04 7.26 0.03
C SER A 54 4.65 6.43 -1.09
N ILE A 55 5.14 7.08 -2.14
CA ILE A 55 5.76 6.41 -3.29
C ILE A 55 7.17 6.98 -3.51
N ASP A 56 8.11 6.07 -3.75
CA ASP A 56 9.37 6.36 -4.40
C ASP A 56 9.19 6.13 -5.91
N PHE A 57 9.25 7.21 -6.69
CA PHE A 57 9.02 7.17 -8.13
C PHE A 57 10.20 6.59 -8.90
N ASP A 58 11.41 6.73 -8.37
CA ASP A 58 12.65 6.31 -9.03
C ASP A 58 12.82 4.79 -8.84
N GLU A 59 12.70 4.32 -7.60
CA GLU A 59 12.84 2.90 -7.25
C GLU A 59 11.55 2.09 -7.49
N ASN A 60 10.46 2.74 -7.89
CA ASN A 60 9.14 2.13 -8.08
C ASN A 60 8.71 1.30 -6.87
N ARG A 61 8.70 1.96 -5.71
CA ARG A 61 8.30 1.36 -4.44
C ARG A 61 7.20 2.15 -3.76
N VAL A 62 6.29 1.43 -3.12
CA VAL A 62 5.29 2.01 -2.23
C VAL A 62 5.69 1.75 -0.79
N TYR A 63 5.59 2.79 0.04
CA TYR A 63 5.93 2.80 1.45
C TYR A 63 4.64 2.99 2.25
N TRP A 64 4.53 2.32 3.39
CA TRP A 64 3.42 2.50 4.31
C TRP A 64 3.88 2.51 5.76
N CYS A 65 3.14 3.26 6.58
CA CYS A 65 3.28 3.26 8.03
C CYS A 65 2.13 2.47 8.64
N ASP A 66 2.43 1.43 9.42
CA ASP A 66 1.44 0.70 10.20
C ASP A 66 1.48 1.16 11.67
N ALA A 67 0.39 1.79 12.13
CA ALA A 67 0.31 2.35 13.47
C ALA A 67 -0.13 1.35 14.55
N LEU A 68 -0.48 0.11 14.18
CA LEU A 68 -0.78 -0.96 15.15
C LEU A 68 0.44 -1.87 15.34
N LEU A 69 1.20 -2.08 14.26
CA LEU A 69 2.36 -2.98 14.24
C LEU A 69 3.70 -2.24 14.38
N ASP A 70 3.66 -0.92 14.59
CA ASP A 70 4.80 -0.05 14.88
C ASP A 70 5.98 -0.19 13.91
N HIS A 71 5.69 -0.31 12.62
CA HIS A 71 6.73 -0.39 11.59
C HIS A 71 6.39 0.42 10.34
N VAL A 72 7.46 0.81 9.65
CA VAL A 72 7.40 1.31 8.28
C VAL A 72 7.88 0.19 7.36
N GLN A 73 7.10 -0.12 6.35
CA GLN A 73 7.43 -1.15 5.36
C GLN A 73 7.30 -0.58 3.96
N HIS A 74 7.94 -1.27 3.01
CA HIS A 74 7.89 -0.91 1.61
C HIS A 74 7.98 -2.13 0.71
N ALA A 75 7.35 -2.06 -0.45
CA ALA A 75 7.31 -3.14 -1.44
C ALA A 75 7.44 -2.57 -2.85
N LYS A 76 7.66 -3.45 -3.83
CA LYS A 76 7.49 -3.10 -5.24
C LYS A 76 6.02 -2.75 -5.54
N LEU A 77 5.78 -2.09 -6.67
CA LEU A 77 4.43 -1.67 -7.08
C LEU A 77 3.43 -2.83 -7.26
N ASP A 78 3.90 -4.07 -7.38
CA ASP A 78 3.08 -5.29 -7.47
C ASP A 78 2.82 -5.95 -6.11
N GLY A 79 3.29 -5.35 -5.01
CA GLY A 79 3.16 -5.89 -3.66
C GLY A 79 4.21 -6.94 -3.28
N THR A 80 5.16 -7.25 -4.18
CA THR A 80 6.26 -8.19 -3.89
C THR A 80 7.45 -7.50 -3.22
N ASP A 81 8.37 -8.30 -2.69
CA ASP A 81 9.62 -7.83 -2.07
C ASP A 81 9.38 -6.81 -0.93
N VAL A 82 8.46 -7.18 -0.05
CA VAL A 82 8.12 -6.46 1.19
C VAL A 82 9.33 -6.45 2.11
N LYS A 83 9.76 -5.26 2.50
CA LYS A 83 10.88 -5.02 3.41
C LYS A 83 10.46 -4.07 4.50
N THR A 84 10.99 -4.30 5.70
CA THR A 84 10.83 -3.38 6.83
C THR A 84 11.96 -2.36 6.80
N VAL A 85 11.61 -1.08 6.95
CA VAL A 85 12.57 0.00 7.14
C VAL A 85 13.04 -0.07 8.58
N ASN A 86 14.27 -0.54 8.78
CA ASN A 86 14.85 -0.63 10.11
C ASN A 86 15.33 0.75 10.57
N SER A 87 15.08 1.07 11.84
CA SER A 87 15.59 2.30 12.44
C SER A 87 17.06 2.19 12.86
N ARG A 88 17.67 0.99 12.81
CA ARG A 88 19.07 0.69 13.18
C ARG A 88 19.60 -0.50 12.42
#